data_AF-A0AAF0I0M2-F1
#
_entry.id   AF-A0AAF0I0M2-F1
#
_cell.length_a   1.000
_cell.length_b   1.000
_cell.length_c   1.000
_cell.angle_alpha   90.00
_cell.angle_beta   90.00
_cell.angle_gamma   90.00
#
_symmetry.space_group_name_H-M   'P 1'
#
loop_
_entity.id
_entity.type
_entity.pdbx_description
1 polymer ?
#
loop_
_entity_poly.entity_id
_entity_poly.type
_entity_poly.pdbx_seq_one_letter_code
_entity_poly.pdbx_strand_id
1 'polypeptide(L)'
;MSNLQTTLDKMQDVLASLSAVLEEEQQQLAAGNINSNLLQRITEDKSALLSTLNYLDEMRRTAEQSQATSAPYRGQNDMARRWDSIQQHSRRLQDANVHNGMLLQHQIRYTENALEVLKPHQTQAFYGPDGMGKGQTTLSRKA
;
A
#
# COMPACT_ATOMS: atom_id res chain seq x y z
N MET A 1 37.51 -0.64 -0.52
CA MET A 1 36.17 -0.07 -0.22
C MET A 1 35.81 -0.49 1.20
N SER A 2 35.37 0.44 2.06
CA SER A 2 34.99 0.09 3.43
C SER A 2 33.68 -0.72 3.39
N ASN A 3 33.54 -1.71 4.28
CA ASN A 3 32.31 -2.52 4.37
C ASN A 3 31.05 -1.65 4.48
N LEU A 4 31.15 -0.51 5.17
CA LEU A 4 30.06 0.45 5.33
C LEU A 4 29.67 1.10 3.99
N GLN A 5 30.63 1.47 3.13
CA GLN A 5 30.35 2.06 1.82
C GLN A 5 29.61 1.07 0.91
N THR A 6 30.06 -0.18 0.87
CA THR A 6 29.39 -1.24 0.12
C THR A 6 27.96 -1.48 0.62
N THR A 7 27.72 -1.39 1.94
CA THR A 7 26.37 -1.50 2.50
C THR A 7 25.48 -0.33 2.07
N LEU A 8 25.98 0.91 2.08
CA LEU A 8 25.20 2.06 1.62
C LEU A 8 24.85 1.97 0.13
N ASP A 9 25.78 1.49 -0.70
CA ASP A 9 25.54 1.32 -2.14
C ASP A 9 24.43 0.28 -2.38
N LYS A 10 24.50 -0.86 -1.67
CA LYS A 10 23.43 -1.88 -1.71
C LYS A 10 22.08 -1.34 -1.22
N MET A 11 22.08 -0.50 -0.18
CA MET A 11 20.84 0.14 0.29
C MET A 11 20.24 1.04 -0.79
N GLN A 12 21.05 1.78 -1.55
CA GLN A 12 20.56 2.60 -2.66
C GLN A 12 19.94 1.74 -3.76
N ASP A 13 20.57 0.64 -4.13
CA ASP A 13 20.04 -0.28 -5.15
C ASP A 13 18.70 -0.90 -4.74
N VAL A 14 18.58 -1.31 -3.47
CA VAL A 14 17.34 -1.85 -2.91
C VAL A 14 16.24 -0.79 -2.87
N LEU A 15 16.56 0.46 -2.48
CA LEU A 15 15.58 1.56 -2.48
C LEU A 15 15.13 1.94 -3.90
N ALA A 16 16.02 1.89 -4.89
CA ALA A 16 15.67 2.09 -6.30
C ALA A 16 14.70 1.00 -6.78
N SER A 17 14.99 -0.25 -6.42
CA SER A 17 14.14 -1.41 -6.74
C SER A 17 12.76 -1.29 -6.06
N LEU A 18 12.73 -0.87 -4.80
CA LEU A 18 11.49 -0.65 -4.05
C LEU A 18 10.66 0.49 -4.66
N SER A 19 11.32 1.52 -5.20
CA SER A 19 10.63 2.62 -5.90
C SER A 19 9.88 2.13 -7.12
N ALA A 20 10.52 1.29 -7.95
CA ALA A 20 9.87 0.69 -9.12
C ALA A 20 8.66 -0.19 -8.72
N VAL A 21 8.81 -1.01 -7.68
CA VAL A 21 7.72 -1.86 -7.17
C VAL A 21 6.54 -1.03 -6.64
N LEU A 22 6.79 0.08 -5.95
CA LEU A 22 5.72 0.98 -5.50
C LEU A 22 5.01 1.71 -6.64
N GLU A 23 5.73 2.07 -7.70
CA GLU A 23 5.13 2.66 -8.91
C GLU A 23 4.24 1.64 -9.63
N GLU A 24 4.68 0.38 -9.74
CA GLU A 24 3.87 -0.71 -10.27
C GLU A 24 2.62 -0.96 -9.40
N GLU A 25 2.77 -0.97 -8.07
CA GLU A 25 1.65 -1.06 -7.12
C GLU A 25 0.65 0.07 -7.37
N GLN A 26 1.12 1.31 -7.48
CA GLN A 26 0.29 2.48 -7.71
C GLN A 26 -0.49 2.37 -9.01
N GLN A 27 0.15 1.93 -10.10
CA GLN A 27 -0.51 1.75 -11.39
C GLN A 27 -1.61 0.69 -11.33
N GLN A 28 -1.39 -0.43 -10.63
CA GLN A 28 -2.40 -1.46 -10.46
C GLN A 28 -3.57 -1.01 -9.60
N LEU A 29 -3.32 -0.17 -8.57
CA LEU A 29 -4.36 0.38 -7.71
C LEU A 29 -5.16 1.50 -8.37
N ALA A 30 -4.53 2.27 -9.26
CA ALA A 30 -5.19 3.30 -10.06
C ALA A 30 -5.96 2.70 -11.26
N ALA A 31 -5.64 1.47 -11.66
CA ALA A 31 -6.39 0.78 -12.70
C ALA A 31 -7.82 0.45 -12.20
N GLY A 32 -8.83 0.72 -13.05
CA GLY A 32 -10.23 0.48 -12.70
C GLY A 32 -10.59 -0.99 -12.41
N ASN A 33 -9.73 -1.94 -12.81
CA ASN A 33 -9.84 -3.36 -12.50
C ASN A 33 -8.56 -3.85 -11.79
N ILE A 34 -8.69 -4.22 -10.52
CA ILE A 34 -7.56 -4.72 -9.73
C ILE A 34 -7.25 -6.17 -10.11
N ASN A 35 -6.03 -6.40 -10.60
CA ASN A 35 -5.50 -7.74 -10.80
C ASN A 35 -4.97 -8.28 -9.47
N SER A 36 -5.79 -9.05 -8.74
CA SER A 36 -5.43 -9.59 -7.41
C SER A 36 -4.12 -10.38 -7.41
N ASN A 37 -3.90 -11.24 -8.40
CA ASN A 37 -2.68 -12.04 -8.52
C ASN A 37 -1.42 -11.18 -8.73
N LEU A 38 -1.53 -10.11 -9.53
CA LEU A 38 -0.41 -9.21 -9.78
C LEU A 38 -0.12 -8.34 -8.56
N LEU A 39 -1.16 -7.82 -7.89
CA LEU A 39 -1.02 -7.05 -6.66
C LEU A 39 -0.41 -7.90 -5.53
N GLN A 40 -0.79 -9.18 -5.43
CA GLN A 40 -0.19 -10.10 -4.48
C GLN A 40 1.30 -10.27 -4.74
N ARG A 41 1.70 -10.53 -5.99
CA ARG A 41 3.12 -10.66 -6.35
C ARG A 41 3.92 -9.40 -6.04
N ILE A 42 3.39 -8.22 -6.40
CA ILE A 42 4.00 -6.92 -6.07
C ILE A 42 4.17 -6.76 -4.55
N THR A 43 3.18 -7.19 -3.76
CA THR A 43 3.22 -7.14 -2.30
C THR A 43 4.29 -8.08 -1.73
N GLU A 44 4.43 -9.27 -2.29
CA GLU A 44 5.47 -10.24 -1.93
C GLU A 44 6.87 -9.69 -2.25
N ASP A 45 7.07 -9.12 -3.44
CA ASP A 45 8.33 -8.50 -3.86
C ASP A 45 8.70 -7.31 -2.95
N LYS A 46 7.73 -6.46 -2.61
CA LYS A 46 7.89 -5.36 -1.65
C LYS A 46 8.31 -5.87 -0.27
N SER A 47 7.69 -6.94 0.22
CA SER A 47 8.03 -7.56 1.51
C SER A 47 9.47 -8.10 1.51
N ALA A 48 9.88 -8.77 0.43
CA ALA A 48 11.24 -9.28 0.28
C ALA A 48 12.29 -8.15 0.25
N LEU A 49 12.01 -7.06 -0.48
CA LEU A 49 12.88 -5.89 -0.53
C LEU A 49 12.98 -5.18 0.82
N LEU A 50 11.87 -5.04 1.57
CA LEU A 50 11.88 -4.47 2.92
C LEU A 50 12.68 -5.32 3.91
N SER A 51 12.56 -6.65 3.84
CA SER A 51 13.37 -7.57 4.63
C SER A 51 14.86 -7.41 4.34
N THR A 52 15.20 -7.31 3.04
CA THR A 52 16.59 -7.07 2.59
C THR A 52 17.11 -5.72 3.08
N LEU A 53 16.28 -4.66 3.01
CA LEU A 53 16.63 -3.33 3.50
C LEU A 53 16.87 -3.34 5.01
N ASN A 54 16.05 -4.06 5.79
CA ASN A 54 16.23 -4.18 7.24
C ASN A 54 17.57 -4.88 7.57
N TYR A 55 17.87 -5.97 6.86
CA TYR A 55 19.16 -6.65 7.00
C TYR A 55 20.36 -5.73 6.68
N LEU A 56 20.25 -4.92 5.62
CA LEU A 56 21.29 -3.94 5.28
C LEU A 56 21.41 -2.82 6.34
N ASP A 57 20.32 -2.38 6.96
CA ASP A 57 20.38 -1.40 8.05
C ASP A 57 21.07 -1.99 9.30
N GLU A 58 20.81 -3.25 9.63
CA GLU A 58 21.52 -3.96 10.70
C GLU A 58 23.03 -4.05 10.39
N MET A 59 23.39 -4.47 9.17
CA MET A 59 24.79 -4.49 8.72
C MET A 59 25.45 -3.11 8.81
N ARG A 60 24.71 -2.05 8.44
CA ARG A 60 25.18 -0.66 8.54
C ARG A 60 25.48 -0.30 10.00
N ARG A 61 24.57 -0.59 10.93
CA ARG A 61 24.76 -0.32 12.37
C ARG A 61 25.96 -1.07 12.95
N THR A 62 26.15 -2.34 12.58
CA THR A 62 27.33 -3.11 13.01
C THR A 62 28.63 -2.52 12.45
N ALA A 63 28.63 -2.11 11.18
CA ALA A 63 29.77 -1.47 10.56
C ALA A 63 30.08 -0.10 11.21
N GLU A 64 29.07 0.69 11.55
CA GLU A 64 29.19 1.96 12.30
C GLU A 64 29.83 1.76 13.67
N GLN A 65 29.36 0.75 14.41
CA GLN A 65 29.90 0.38 15.72
C GLN A 65 31.39 0.02 15.61
N SER A 66 31.76 -0.79 14.61
CA SER A 66 33.16 -1.21 14.42
C SER A 66 34.10 -0.07 14.01
N GLN A 67 33.59 0.94 13.30
CA GLN A 67 34.36 2.08 12.82
C GLN A 67 34.25 3.32 13.72
N ALA A 68 33.58 3.20 14.88
CA ALA A 68 33.29 4.30 15.81
C ALA A 68 32.77 5.57 15.11
N THR A 69 32.00 5.38 14.03
CA THR A 69 31.50 6.46 13.18
C THR A 69 29.98 6.32 13.10
N SER A 70 29.27 7.44 13.10
CA SER A 70 27.81 7.46 13.00
C SER A 70 27.34 8.42 11.91
N ALA A 71 26.22 8.08 11.25
CA ALA A 71 25.50 9.00 10.38
C ALA A 71 25.22 10.33 11.13
N PRO A 72 25.48 11.51 10.54
CA PRO A 72 25.61 11.81 9.11
C PRO A 72 27.06 11.72 8.55
N TYR A 73 27.94 10.92 9.15
CA TYR A 73 29.31 10.65 8.66
C TYR A 73 30.14 11.93 8.49
N ARG A 74 30.12 12.80 9.51
CA ARG A 74 30.87 14.08 9.51
C ARG A 74 32.35 13.82 9.26
N GLY A 75 32.88 14.39 8.18
CA GLY A 75 34.28 14.21 7.75
C GLY A 75 34.47 13.29 6.55
N GLN A 76 33.44 12.54 6.11
CA GLN A 76 33.47 11.72 4.90
C GLN A 76 32.42 12.20 3.89
N ASN A 77 32.81 13.16 3.04
CA ASN A 77 31.89 13.84 2.12
C ASN A 77 31.12 12.90 1.17
N ASP A 78 31.75 11.82 0.71
CA ASP A 78 31.09 10.85 -0.19
C ASP A 78 30.05 10.01 0.55
N MET A 79 30.37 9.62 1.78
CA MET A 79 29.48 8.84 2.65
C MET A 79 28.26 9.66 3.08
N ALA A 80 28.48 10.91 3.46
CA ALA A 80 27.43 11.86 3.81
C ALA A 80 26.48 12.09 2.64
N ARG A 81 27.01 12.26 1.41
CA ARG A 81 26.20 12.40 0.19
C ARG A 81 25.34 11.16 -0.09
N ARG A 82 25.90 9.96 0.05
CA ARG A 82 25.15 8.70 -0.13
C ARG A 82 24.04 8.56 0.90
N TRP A 83 24.34 8.87 2.16
CA TRP A 83 23.35 8.84 3.24
C TRP A 83 22.21 9.84 3.03
N ASP A 84 22.52 11.06 2.61
CA ASP A 84 21.50 12.06 2.31
C ASP A 84 20.58 11.59 1.16
N SER A 85 21.15 11.02 0.10
CA SER A 85 20.38 10.41 -0.99
C SER A 85 19.46 9.28 -0.47
N ILE A 86 19.98 8.35 0.34
CA ILE A 86 19.20 7.27 0.97
C ILE A 86 18.02 7.84 1.77
N GLN A 87 18.26 8.89 2.56
CA GLN A 87 17.21 9.55 3.35
C GLN A 87 16.14 10.19 2.46
N GLN A 88 16.55 10.87 1.38
CA GLN A 88 15.62 11.45 0.42
C GLN A 88 14.78 10.38 -0.29
N HIS A 89 15.40 9.30 -0.76
CA HIS A 89 14.69 8.18 -1.39
C HIS A 89 13.70 7.52 -0.42
N SER A 90 14.12 7.27 0.83
CA SER A 90 13.25 6.69 1.86
C SER A 90 12.01 7.57 2.14
N ARG A 91 12.18 8.90 2.21
CA ARG A 91 11.04 9.82 2.36
C ARG A 91 10.07 9.77 1.18
N ARG A 92 10.59 9.77 -0.05
CA ARG A 92 9.75 9.65 -1.26
C ARG A 92 8.97 8.33 -1.28
N LEU A 93 9.62 7.24 -0.89
CA LEU A 93 8.98 5.92 -0.78
C LEU A 93 7.89 5.92 0.28
N GLN A 94 8.12 6.57 1.43
CA GLN A 94 7.11 6.73 2.47
C GLN A 94 5.88 7.49 1.94
N ASP A 95 6.10 8.61 1.24
CA ASP A 95 5.02 9.41 0.65
C ASP A 95 4.22 8.61 -0.40
N ALA A 96 4.93 7.89 -1.28
CA ALA A 96 4.31 7.01 -2.28
C ALA A 96 3.49 5.89 -1.61
N ASN A 97 4.01 5.28 -0.54
CA ASN A 97 3.31 4.23 0.19
C ASN A 97 2.05 4.76 0.89
N VAL A 98 2.10 5.98 1.47
CA VAL A 98 0.92 6.65 2.04
C VAL A 98 -0.12 6.90 0.95
N HIS A 99 0.31 7.33 -0.24
CA HIS A 99 -0.58 7.53 -1.38
C HIS A 99 -1.24 6.22 -1.84
N ASN A 100 -0.48 5.13 -1.98
CA ASN A 100 -1.03 3.81 -2.31
C ASN A 100 -2.07 3.36 -1.27
N GLY A 101 -1.83 3.63 0.01
CA GLY A 101 -2.80 3.40 1.09
C GLY A 101 -4.11 4.19 0.92
N MET A 102 -4.04 5.44 0.47
CA MET A 102 -5.23 6.25 0.19
C MET A 102 -6.04 5.70 -1.00
N LEU A 103 -5.36 5.26 -2.08
CA LEU A 103 -6.01 4.65 -3.24
C LEU A 103 -6.73 3.35 -2.86
N LEU A 104 -6.08 2.49 -2.07
CA LEU A 104 -6.68 1.27 -1.54
C LEU A 104 -7.94 1.58 -0.72
N GLN A 105 -7.87 2.56 0.18
CA GLN A 105 -9.01 2.93 1.02
C GLN A 105 -10.17 3.49 0.18
N HIS A 106 -9.87 4.29 -0.85
CA HIS A 106 -10.88 4.77 -1.79
C HIS A 106 -11.58 3.60 -2.50
N GLN A 107 -10.82 2.62 -2.98
CA GLN A 107 -11.38 1.46 -3.66
C GLN A 107 -12.27 0.61 -2.74
N ILE A 108 -11.83 0.35 -1.50
CA ILE A 108 -12.62 -0.40 -0.51
C ILE A 108 -13.96 0.30 -0.26
N ARG A 109 -13.95 1.63 -0.09
CA ARG A 109 -15.20 2.39 0.08
C ARG A 109 -16.09 2.32 -1.16
N TYR A 110 -15.52 2.40 -2.35
CA TYR A 110 -16.28 2.29 -3.59
C TYR A 110 -16.95 0.92 -3.72
N THR A 111 -16.23 -0.17 -3.42
CA THR A 111 -16.78 -1.53 -3.48
C THR A 111 -17.82 -1.77 -2.40
N GLU A 112 -17.61 -1.27 -1.17
CA GLU A 112 -18.61 -1.33 -0.10
C GLU A 112 -19.91 -0.62 -0.47
N ASN A 113 -19.83 0.60 -1.01
CA ASN A 113 -20.99 1.36 -1.47
C ASN A 113 -21.70 0.65 -2.64
N ALA A 114 -20.95 0.11 -3.61
CA ALA A 114 -21.52 -0.66 -4.70
C ALA A 114 -22.24 -1.93 -4.21
N LEU A 115 -21.66 -2.63 -3.23
CA LEU A 115 -22.30 -3.76 -2.57
C LEU A 115 -23.55 -3.35 -1.79
N GLU A 116 -23.57 -2.17 -1.17
CA GLU A 116 -24.76 -1.64 -0.49
C GLU A 116 -25.90 -1.35 -1.48
N VAL A 117 -25.61 -0.75 -2.63
CA VAL A 117 -26.60 -0.52 -3.70
C VAL A 117 -27.10 -1.84 -4.29
N LEU A 118 -26.21 -2.82 -4.49
CA LEU A 118 -26.55 -4.15 -5.02
C LEU A 118 -27.22 -5.05 -3.99
N LYS A 119 -27.06 -4.79 -2.69
CA LYS A 119 -27.76 -5.54 -1.65
C LYS A 119 -29.25 -5.35 -1.91
N PRO A 120 -30.02 -6.45 -2.03
CA PRO A 120 -31.46 -6.35 -2.08
C PRO A 120 -31.90 -5.74 -0.75
N HIS A 121 -32.19 -4.43 -0.77
CA HIS A 121 -32.96 -3.79 0.28
C HIS A 121 -34.23 -4.60 0.32
N GLN A 122 -34.46 -5.35 1.40
CA GLN A 122 -35.57 -6.30 1.53
C GLN A 122 -36.77 -5.75 0.77
N THR A 123 -36.95 -6.24 -0.46
CA THR A 123 -38.13 -5.91 -1.23
C THR A 123 -39.17 -6.68 -0.49
N GLN A 124 -39.83 -6.02 0.46
CA GLN A 124 -41.14 -6.40 0.90
C GLN A 124 -41.89 -6.56 -0.41
N ALA A 125 -42.10 -7.81 -0.82
CA ALA A 125 -42.65 -8.14 -2.11
C ALA A 125 -44.01 -7.47 -2.15
N PHE A 126 -44.05 -6.30 -2.78
CA PHE A 126 -45.26 -5.47 -2.81
C PHE A 126 -46.38 -6.21 -3.54
N TYR A 127 -45.96 -7.17 -4.38
CA TYR A 127 -46.78 -8.12 -5.11
C TYR A 127 -46.34 -9.54 -4.75
N GLY A 128 -47.29 -10.41 -4.42
CA GLY A 128 -47.05 -11.85 -4.33
C GLY A 128 -46.73 -12.45 -5.70
N PRO A 129 -46.33 -13.74 -5.77
CA PRO A 129 -46.13 -14.46 -7.03
C PRO A 129 -47.40 -14.56 -7.90
N ASP A 130 -48.57 -14.19 -7.36
CA ASP A 130 -49.86 -14.02 -8.03
C ASP A 130 -50.09 -12.61 -8.59
N GLY A 131 -49.15 -11.68 -8.42
CA GLY A 131 -49.25 -10.30 -8.91
C GLY A 131 -50.23 -9.42 -8.13
N MET A 132 -50.74 -9.89 -6.99
CA MET A 132 -51.72 -9.14 -6.21
C MET A 132 -51.02 -8.31 -5.14
N GLY A 133 -51.23 -7.00 -5.20
CA GLY A 133 -50.76 -6.09 -4.16
C GLY A 133 -51.55 -6.36 -2.88
N LYS A 134 -50.87 -6.63 -1.76
CA LYS A 134 -51.52 -6.60 -0.43
C LYS A 134 -51.80 -5.15 -0.04
N GLY A 135 -52.65 -4.48 -0.83
CA GLY A 135 -53.27 -3.24 -0.46
C GLY A 135 -54.03 -3.48 0.84
N GLN A 136 -53.78 -2.61 1.82
CA GLN A 136 -54.50 -2.56 3.07
C GLN A 136 -55.99 -2.81 2.81
N THR A 137 -56.54 -3.86 3.40
CA THR A 137 -57.97 -4.09 3.45
C THR A 137 -58.60 -2.87 4.12
N THR A 138 -59.06 -1.94 3.29
CA THR A 138 -59.82 -0.77 3.72
C THR A 138 -61.06 -1.28 4.45
N LEU A 139 -61.05 -1.03 5.76
CA LEU A 139 -62.13 -1.05 6.72
C LEU A 139 -63.53 -0.95 6.06
N SER A 140 -64.19 -2.10 5.83
CA SER A 140 -65.63 -2.12 5.60
C SER A 140 -66.35 -2.09 6.95
N ARG A 141 -66.70 -0.88 7.39
CA ARG A 141 -67.75 -0.63 8.39
C ARG A 141 -69.01 -0.16 7.66
N LYS A 142 -70.08 -0.96 7.73
CA LYS A 142 -71.53 -0.66 7.63
C LYS A 142 -72.22 -1.92 7.08
N ALA A 143 -73.37 -2.36 7.56
CA ALA A 143 -74.36 -1.82 8.49
C ALA A 143 -75.04 -2.99 9.22
#